data_AF-N8VLG4-F1
#
_entry.id   AF-N8VLG4-F1
#
_cell.length_a   1.000
_cell.length_b   1.000
_cell.length_c   1.000
_cell.angle_alpha   90.00
_cell.angle_beta   90.00
_cell.angle_gamma   90.00
#
_symmetry.space_group_name_H-M   'P 1'
#
loop_
_entity.id
_entity.type
_entity.pdbx_description
1 polymer ?
#
loop_
_entity_poly.entity_id
_entity_poly.type
_entity_poly.pdbx_seq_one_letter_code
_entity_poly.pdbx_strand_id
1 'polypeptide(L)'
;MKQKLQANIQGYLGRPASLFGMYDTDTEVLVIATVASKKMDPKDDCVFITNQLKTEHDFFLDESKLLSAITSYYRLKNGLAADHQTSLLRFSSKAGNADPVSSIELNGVSNSGMDYRIAPDISNVQIGTLAMCAYVESVSTIHASLDMFDELDELTDENWFTV
;
A
#
# COMPACT_ATOMS: atom_id res chain seq x y z
N MET A 1 -4.81 -15.02 -1.22
CA MET A 1 -6.04 -14.63 -0.50
C MET A 1 -6.40 -13.22 -0.92
N LYS A 2 -7.70 -12.89 -1.05
CA LYS A 2 -8.14 -11.56 -1.50
C LYS A 2 -8.68 -10.72 -0.35
N GLN A 3 -8.16 -9.51 -0.21
CA GLN A 3 -8.54 -8.54 0.82
C GLN A 3 -9.16 -7.30 0.17
N LYS A 4 -10.38 -6.94 0.56
CA LYS A 4 -10.98 -5.66 0.20
C LYS A 4 -10.36 -4.58 1.05
N LEU A 5 -9.98 -3.47 0.43
CA LEU A 5 -9.38 -2.33 1.11
C LEU A 5 -10.29 -1.12 0.99
N GLN A 6 -10.41 -0.36 2.07
CA GLN A 6 -11.00 0.98 2.07
C GLN A 6 -10.04 1.97 2.72
N ALA A 7 -9.65 3.02 1.99
CA ALA A 7 -8.84 4.10 2.53
C ALA A 7 -9.63 5.39 2.64
N ASN A 8 -9.76 5.93 3.85
CA ASN A 8 -10.39 7.22 4.12
C ASN A 8 -9.33 8.25 4.51
N ILE A 9 -9.10 9.23 3.65
CA ILE A 9 -8.08 10.26 3.84
C ILE A 9 -8.70 11.66 3.86
N GLN A 10 -8.19 12.50 4.76
CA GLN A 10 -8.52 13.93 4.84
C GLN A 10 -7.31 14.75 5.31
N GLY A 11 -7.35 16.07 5.11
CA GLY A 11 -6.28 16.98 5.55
C GLY A 11 -5.26 17.36 4.47
N TYR A 12 -5.37 16.79 3.27
CA TYR A 12 -4.64 17.20 2.06
C TYR A 12 -5.56 17.94 1.09
N LEU A 13 -5.06 18.30 -0.10
CA LEU A 13 -5.81 19.11 -1.05
C LEU A 13 -7.14 18.43 -1.45
N GLY A 14 -8.17 19.26 -1.58
CA GLY A 14 -9.51 18.84 -2.02
C GLY A 14 -10.40 18.36 -0.87
N ARG A 15 -11.51 17.71 -1.22
CA ARG A 15 -12.43 17.14 -0.23
C ARG A 15 -11.85 15.87 0.38
N PRO A 16 -12.27 15.48 1.60
CA PRO A 16 -12.04 14.13 2.09
C PRO A 16 -12.44 13.09 1.05
N ALA A 17 -11.64 12.03 0.93
CA ALA A 17 -11.83 11.01 -0.09
C ALA A 17 -11.84 9.61 0.52
N SER A 18 -12.63 8.74 -0.09
CA SER A 18 -12.66 7.31 0.18
C SER A 18 -12.26 6.54 -1.07
N LEU A 19 -11.21 5.73 -0.97
CA LEU A 19 -10.79 4.82 -2.03
C LEU A 19 -11.21 3.40 -1.66
N PHE A 20 -11.53 2.61 -2.69
CA PHE A 20 -11.79 1.20 -2.55
C PHE A 20 -10.85 0.42 -3.47
N GLY A 21 -10.26 -0.64 -2.95
CA GLY A 21 -9.33 -1.48 -3.67
C GLY A 21 -9.46 -2.95 -3.29
N MET A 22 -8.70 -3.77 -3.99
CA MET A 22 -8.53 -5.19 -3.68
C MET A 22 -7.04 -5.50 -3.73
N TYR A 23 -6.55 -6.19 -2.71
CA TYR A 23 -5.22 -6.76 -2.69
C TYR A 23 -5.32 -8.29 -2.77
N ASP A 24 -4.64 -8.88 -3.74
CA ASP A 24 -4.46 -10.33 -3.81
C ASP A 24 -3.09 -10.68 -3.26
N THR A 25 -3.06 -11.30 -2.08
CA THR A 25 -1.80 -11.64 -1.38
C THR A 25 -1.01 -12.73 -2.10
N ASP A 26 -1.66 -13.54 -2.95
CA ASP A 26 -0.98 -14.66 -3.63
C ASP A 26 -0.19 -14.15 -4.84
N THR A 27 -0.71 -13.13 -5.53
CA THR A 27 -0.06 -12.53 -6.70
C THR A 27 0.60 -11.19 -6.40
N GLU A 28 0.47 -10.70 -5.16
CA GLU A 28 0.83 -9.36 -4.70
C GLU A 28 0.21 -8.20 -5.51
N VAL A 29 -0.91 -8.44 -6.20
CA VAL A 29 -1.51 -7.42 -7.07
C VAL A 29 -2.48 -6.55 -6.27
N LEU A 30 -2.19 -5.25 -6.23
CA LEU A 30 -3.07 -4.20 -5.72
C LEU A 30 -3.83 -3.54 -6.87
N VAL A 31 -5.16 -3.57 -6.78
CA VAL A 31 -6.06 -2.85 -7.70
C VAL A 31 -6.78 -1.74 -6.94
N ILE A 32 -6.61 -0.50 -7.38
CA ILE A 32 -7.43 0.64 -6.95
C ILE A 32 -8.69 0.68 -7.83
N ALA A 33 -9.82 0.28 -7.26
CA ALA A 33 -11.03 0.00 -8.02
C ALA A 33 -11.93 1.23 -8.21
N THR A 34 -12.08 2.10 -7.22
CA THR A 34 -12.89 3.32 -7.36
C THR A 34 -12.60 4.35 -6.27
N VAL A 35 -12.97 5.59 -6.54
CA VAL A 35 -12.81 6.75 -5.65
C VAL A 35 -14.17 7.39 -5.41
N ALA A 36 -14.46 7.74 -4.17
CA ALA A 36 -15.54 8.64 -3.80
C ALA A 36 -14.95 9.95 -3.27
N SER A 37 -15.36 11.09 -3.84
CA SER A 37 -14.96 12.44 -3.42
C SER A 37 -15.69 12.93 -2.16
N LYS A 38 -15.88 12.02 -1.20
CA LYS A 38 -16.42 12.26 0.12
C LYS A 38 -15.93 11.14 1.06
N LYS A 39 -15.92 11.41 2.35
CA LYS A 39 -15.76 10.37 3.38
C LYS A 39 -16.98 9.44 3.34
N MET A 40 -16.71 8.14 3.26
CA MET A 40 -17.68 7.05 3.41
C MET A 40 -17.48 6.40 4.76
N ASP A 41 -18.54 5.84 5.34
CA ASP A 41 -18.40 5.01 6.54
C ASP A 41 -17.55 3.77 6.24
N PRO A 42 -16.74 3.28 7.20
CA PRO A 42 -16.03 2.01 7.06
C PRO A 42 -17.01 0.89 6.74
N LYS A 43 -16.61 -0.03 5.86
CA LYS A 43 -17.35 -1.25 5.56
C LYS A 43 -16.75 -2.41 6.34
N ASP A 44 -17.59 -3.20 7.01
CA ASP A 44 -17.18 -4.32 7.88
C ASP A 44 -16.34 -5.39 7.17
N ASP A 45 -16.45 -5.51 5.84
CA ASP A 45 -15.72 -6.50 5.04
C ASP A 45 -14.45 -5.95 4.37
N CYS A 46 -14.03 -4.74 4.74
CA CYS A 46 -12.84 -4.09 4.24
C CYS A 46 -11.81 -3.92 5.36
N VAL A 47 -10.54 -4.13 5.03
CA VAL A 47 -9.44 -3.54 5.80
C VAL A 47 -9.57 -2.02 5.71
N PHE A 48 -9.70 -1.38 6.86
CA PHE A 48 -9.91 0.05 6.96
C PHE A 48 -8.61 0.81 7.24
N ILE A 49 -8.25 1.66 6.29
CA ILE A 49 -7.02 2.46 6.28
C ILE A 49 -7.39 3.93 6.47
N THR A 50 -6.73 4.64 7.37
CA THR A 50 -6.98 6.07 7.58
C THR A 50 -5.77 6.84 8.10
N ASN A 51 -5.79 8.16 7.95
CA ASN A 51 -4.86 9.09 8.61
C ASN A 51 -5.49 9.84 9.79
N GLN A 52 -6.64 9.37 10.28
CA GLN A 52 -7.37 9.98 11.40
C GLN A 52 -7.28 9.13 12.67
N LEU A 53 -6.36 9.48 13.57
CA LEU A 53 -6.00 8.67 14.75
C LEU A 53 -7.18 8.34 15.68
N LYS A 54 -8.18 9.23 15.75
CA LYS A 54 -9.37 9.07 16.61
C LYS A 54 -10.45 8.16 16.02
N THR A 55 -10.24 7.60 14.83
CA THR A 55 -11.17 6.65 14.19
C THR A 55 -10.64 5.25 14.45
N GLU A 56 -11.49 4.28 14.75
CA GLU A 56 -11.09 2.86 14.75
C GLU A 56 -10.60 2.47 13.35
N HIS A 57 -9.50 1.72 13.26
CA HIS A 57 -8.83 1.39 11.99
C HIS A 57 -7.95 0.15 12.10
N ASP A 58 -7.75 -0.51 10.96
CA ASP A 58 -6.82 -1.64 10.83
C ASP A 58 -5.41 -1.15 10.48
N PHE A 59 -5.31 -0.03 9.75
CA PHE A 59 -4.02 0.58 9.41
C PHE A 59 -4.06 2.11 9.48
N PHE A 60 -3.05 2.67 10.16
CA PHE A 60 -2.86 4.10 10.30
C PHE A 60 -1.72 4.60 9.42
N LEU A 61 -2.03 5.56 8.53
CA LEU A 61 -1.03 6.33 7.81
C LEU A 61 -0.72 7.61 8.58
N ASP A 62 0.48 7.69 9.15
CA ASP A 62 1.04 8.92 9.72
C ASP A 62 2.08 9.54 8.77
N GLU A 63 2.57 10.72 9.13
CA GLU A 63 3.57 11.45 8.35
C GLU A 63 4.92 10.70 8.25
N SER A 64 5.30 9.94 9.28
CA SER A 64 6.56 9.19 9.28
C SER A 64 6.55 8.05 8.26
N LYS A 65 5.37 7.54 7.90
CA LYS A 65 5.17 6.49 6.90
C LYS A 65 5.03 7.02 5.46
N LEU A 66 4.98 8.33 5.25
CA LEU A 66 4.79 8.88 3.89
C LEU A 66 5.95 8.56 2.96
N LEU A 67 7.20 8.64 3.45
CA LEU A 67 8.36 8.33 2.62
C LEU A 67 8.40 6.85 2.23
N SER A 68 8.16 5.95 3.19
CA SER A 68 8.10 4.51 2.89
C SER A 68 6.93 4.19 1.96
N ALA A 69 5.79 4.87 2.09
CA ALA A 69 4.65 4.72 1.18
C ALA A 69 5.00 5.06 -0.28
N ILE A 70 5.84 6.09 -0.52
CA ILE A 70 6.32 6.44 -1.86
C ILE A 70 7.20 5.31 -2.42
N THR A 71 8.10 4.77 -1.59
CA THR A 71 8.94 3.64 -1.98
C THR A 71 8.09 2.41 -2.32
N SER A 72 7.12 2.05 -1.49
CA SER A 72 6.16 0.97 -1.75
C SER A 72 5.37 1.21 -3.04
N TYR A 73 4.94 2.46 -3.27
CA TYR A 73 4.27 2.84 -4.49
C TYR A 73 5.13 2.59 -5.73
N TYR A 74 6.40 3.01 -5.74
CA TYR A 74 7.27 2.76 -6.89
C TYR A 74 7.64 1.28 -7.04
N ARG A 75 7.78 0.52 -5.94
CA ARG A 75 7.94 -0.94 -5.99
C ARG A 75 6.76 -1.56 -6.73
N LEU A 76 5.53 -1.25 -6.33
CA LEU A 76 4.33 -1.82 -6.93
C LEU A 76 4.08 -1.29 -8.35
N LYS A 77 4.34 -0.01 -8.62
CA LYS A 77 4.16 0.61 -9.94
C LYS A 77 5.10 -0.02 -10.99
N ASN A 78 6.34 -0.29 -10.61
CA ASN A 78 7.36 -0.82 -11.52
C ASN A 78 7.50 -2.34 -11.45
N GLY A 79 6.85 -2.98 -10.48
CA GLY A 79 6.91 -4.42 -10.26
C GLY A 79 5.95 -5.20 -11.15
N LEU A 80 6.32 -6.46 -11.37
CA LEU A 80 5.52 -7.46 -12.07
C LEU A 80 5.23 -8.62 -11.13
N ALA A 81 4.04 -9.20 -11.26
CA ALA A 81 3.68 -10.44 -10.59
C ALA A 81 4.53 -11.62 -11.09
N ALA A 82 4.39 -12.78 -10.44
CA ALA A 82 5.11 -14.00 -10.78
C ALA A 82 4.91 -14.47 -12.24
N ASP A 83 3.85 -14.00 -12.92
CA ASP A 83 3.60 -14.27 -14.33
C ASP A 83 4.47 -13.42 -15.29
N HIS A 84 5.26 -12.48 -14.77
CA HIS A 84 6.08 -11.51 -15.50
C HIS A 84 5.31 -10.66 -16.52
N GLN A 85 3.99 -10.55 -16.37
CA GLN A 85 3.11 -9.83 -17.30
C GLN A 85 2.19 -8.85 -16.57
N THR A 86 1.69 -9.22 -15.39
CA THR A 86 0.74 -8.43 -14.63
C THR A 86 1.47 -7.42 -13.77
N SER A 87 1.17 -6.12 -13.95
CA SER A 87 1.68 -5.06 -13.06
C SER A 87 1.12 -5.23 -11.65
N LEU A 88 1.98 -5.06 -10.63
CA LEU A 88 1.58 -5.18 -9.22
C LEU A 88 0.64 -4.06 -8.76
N LEU A 89 0.67 -2.88 -9.39
CA LEU A 89 -0.28 -1.80 -9.15
C LEU A 89 -1.13 -1.53 -10.40
N ARG A 90 -2.45 -1.55 -10.23
CA ARG A 90 -3.40 -1.22 -11.30
C ARG A 90 -4.47 -0.25 -10.83
N PHE A 91 -4.86 0.66 -11.71
CA PHE A 91 -5.98 1.57 -11.51
C PHE A 91 -7.11 1.19 -12.46
N SER A 92 -8.34 1.12 -11.95
CA SER A 92 -9.49 1.04 -12.81
C SER A 92 -9.73 2.37 -13.54
N SER A 93 -10.57 2.36 -14.58
CA SER A 93 -11.00 3.59 -15.25
C SER A 93 -11.71 4.58 -14.31
N LYS A 94 -12.30 4.11 -13.20
CA LYS A 94 -12.98 4.93 -12.18
C LYS A 94 -12.02 5.48 -11.10
N ALA A 95 -10.72 5.18 -11.20
CA ALA A 95 -9.71 5.58 -10.23
C ALA A 95 -8.47 6.20 -10.88
N GLY A 96 -8.56 6.65 -12.14
CA GLY A 96 -7.39 7.17 -12.86
C GLY A 96 -6.75 8.41 -12.22
N ASN A 97 -7.54 9.24 -11.53
CA ASN A 97 -7.02 10.40 -10.79
C ASN A 97 -6.41 10.05 -9.42
N ALA A 98 -6.39 8.76 -9.05
CA ALA A 98 -5.79 8.30 -7.81
C ALA A 98 -4.29 8.03 -7.93
N ASP A 99 -3.74 8.01 -9.16
CA ASP A 99 -2.30 7.83 -9.35
C ASP A 99 -1.52 9.05 -8.81
N PRO A 100 -0.68 8.90 -7.77
CA PRO A 100 0.09 9.99 -7.19
C PRO A 100 1.31 10.40 -8.01
N VAL A 101 1.60 9.76 -9.16
CA VAL A 101 2.86 9.95 -9.92
C VAL A 101 3.20 11.41 -10.19
N SER A 102 2.20 12.24 -10.50
CA SER A 102 2.40 13.66 -10.84
C SER A 102 2.65 14.56 -9.63
N SER A 103 2.43 14.03 -8.42
CA SER A 103 2.53 14.76 -7.15
C SER A 103 3.68 14.25 -6.28
N ILE A 104 4.55 13.40 -6.84
CA ILE A 104 5.78 12.93 -6.22
C ILE A 104 6.95 13.54 -6.99
N GLU A 105 7.78 14.30 -6.30
CA GLU A 105 8.93 15.00 -6.85
C GLU A 105 10.24 14.37 -6.37
N LEU A 106 11.23 14.27 -7.26
CA LEU A 106 12.59 13.92 -6.86
C LEU A 106 13.23 15.13 -6.18
N ASN A 107 13.47 15.03 -4.88
CA ASN A 107 14.09 16.07 -4.07
C ASN A 107 15.63 15.99 -4.08
N GLY A 108 16.19 14.89 -4.59
CA GLY A 108 17.62 14.70 -4.81
C GLY A 108 18.05 13.26 -4.67
N VAL A 109 19.35 13.06 -4.50
CA VAL A 109 19.95 11.76 -4.14
C VAL A 109 20.70 11.97 -2.83
N SER A 110 20.32 11.20 -1.82
CA SER A 110 20.94 11.14 -0.50
C SER A 110 21.85 9.89 -0.40
N ASN A 111 22.59 9.75 0.71
CA ASN A 111 23.38 8.55 0.98
C ASN A 111 22.52 7.27 1.08
N SER A 112 21.22 7.41 1.33
CA SER A 112 20.22 6.33 1.38
C SER A 112 19.51 6.06 0.05
N GLY A 113 19.86 6.79 -1.02
CA GLY A 113 19.24 6.66 -2.35
C GLY A 113 18.40 7.87 -2.75
N MET A 114 17.44 7.67 -3.64
CA MET A 114 16.58 8.74 -4.16
C MET A 114 15.73 9.33 -3.02
N ASP A 115 15.83 10.65 -2.83
CA ASP A 115 15.03 11.39 -1.87
C ASP A 115 13.78 11.92 -2.59
N TYR A 116 12.61 11.61 -2.05
CA TYR A 116 11.32 11.99 -2.64
C TYR A 116 10.61 12.99 -1.75
N ARG A 117 9.92 13.93 -2.39
CA ARG A 117 9.04 14.88 -1.73
C ARG A 117 7.64 14.81 -2.32
N ILE A 118 6.65 15.00 -1.46
CA ILE A 118 5.25 15.14 -1.86
C ILE A 118 4.98 16.61 -2.22
N ALA A 119 4.37 16.83 -3.39
CA ALA A 119 3.96 18.16 -3.81
C ALA A 119 2.92 18.76 -2.83
N PRO A 120 2.96 20.08 -2.55
CA PRO A 120 2.04 20.71 -1.60
C PRO A 120 0.56 20.57 -1.97
N ASP A 121 0.28 20.35 -3.24
CA ASP A 121 -1.04 20.24 -3.84
C ASP A 121 -1.50 18.78 -4.02
N ILE A 122 -0.81 17.80 -3.41
CA ILE A 122 -1.26 16.42 -3.44
C ILE A 122 -2.68 16.30 -2.89
N SER A 123 -3.51 15.53 -3.59
CA SER A 123 -4.91 15.35 -3.20
C SER A 123 -5.08 14.26 -2.15
N ASN A 124 -6.19 14.33 -1.39
CA ASN A 124 -6.59 13.25 -0.49
C ASN A 124 -6.74 11.90 -1.24
N VAL A 125 -7.11 11.93 -2.52
CA VAL A 125 -7.25 10.73 -3.35
C VAL A 125 -5.89 10.07 -3.56
N GLN A 126 -4.88 10.84 -3.94
CA GLN A 126 -3.53 10.36 -4.21
C GLN A 126 -2.83 9.86 -2.94
N ILE A 127 -3.02 10.54 -1.81
CA ILE A 127 -2.55 10.03 -0.51
C ILE A 127 -3.24 8.71 -0.15
N GLY A 128 -4.52 8.54 -0.49
CA GLY A 128 -5.23 7.27 -0.31
C GLY A 128 -4.54 6.10 -1.02
N THR A 129 -4.03 6.33 -2.23
CA THR A 129 -3.23 5.34 -2.96
C THR A 129 -1.93 5.02 -2.24
N LEU A 130 -1.20 6.04 -1.78
CA LEU A 130 0.03 5.84 -0.99
C LEU A 130 -0.26 5.03 0.30
N ALA A 131 -1.37 5.33 0.97
CA ALA A 131 -1.80 4.61 2.17
C ALA A 131 -2.03 3.11 1.88
N MET A 132 -2.72 2.79 0.77
CA MET A 132 -2.92 1.40 0.35
C MET A 132 -1.61 0.71 -0.02
N CYS A 133 -0.68 1.40 -0.68
CA CYS A 133 0.64 0.85 -1.00
C CYS A 133 1.45 0.54 0.27
N ALA A 134 1.43 1.44 1.26
CA ALA A 134 2.10 1.22 2.54
C ALA A 134 1.50 0.05 3.33
N TYR A 135 0.17 -0.09 3.30
CA TYR A 135 -0.50 -1.24 3.90
C TYR A 135 -0.06 -2.56 3.24
N VAL A 136 -0.08 -2.61 1.90
CA VAL A 136 0.35 -3.79 1.14
C VAL A 136 1.78 -4.18 1.48
N GLU A 137 2.69 -3.22 1.56
CA GLU A 137 4.09 -3.47 1.96
C GLU A 137 4.19 -4.06 3.37
N SER A 138 3.41 -3.53 4.31
CA SER A 138 3.36 -4.04 5.68
C SER A 138 2.89 -5.50 5.71
N VAL A 139 1.88 -5.85 4.91
CA VAL A 139 1.37 -7.22 4.83
C VAL A 139 2.39 -8.15 4.16
N SER A 140 2.97 -7.76 3.03
CA SER A 140 4.01 -8.55 2.36
C SER A 140 5.21 -8.83 3.27
N THR A 141 5.65 -7.83 4.04
CA THR A 141 6.76 -8.00 5.00
C THR A 141 6.42 -9.02 6.10
N ILE A 142 5.19 -8.98 6.61
CA ILE A 142 4.72 -9.92 7.63
C ILE A 142 4.63 -11.33 7.06
N HIS A 143 4.05 -11.51 5.87
CA HIS A 143 3.94 -12.82 5.23
C HIS A 143 5.33 -13.42 4.93
N ALA A 144 6.24 -12.66 4.32
CA ALA A 144 7.60 -13.13 4.06
C ALA A 144 8.33 -13.55 5.35
N SER A 145 8.08 -12.87 6.46
CA SER A 145 8.67 -13.26 7.75
C SER A 145 8.10 -14.57 8.27
N LEU A 146 6.80 -14.81 8.11
CA LEU A 146 6.15 -16.07 8.50
C LEU A 146 6.63 -17.23 7.63
N ASP A 147 6.70 -17.03 6.31
CA ASP A 147 7.21 -18.04 5.37
C ASP A 147 8.65 -18.47 5.74
N MET A 148 9.51 -17.52 6.11
CA MET A 148 10.87 -17.82 6.59
C MET A 148 10.89 -18.62 7.91
N PHE A 149 9.92 -18.41 8.80
CA PHE A 149 9.82 -19.19 10.04
C PHE A 149 9.39 -20.62 9.76
N ASP A 150 8.41 -20.80 8.87
CA ASP A 150 7.93 -22.12 8.46
C ASP A 150 9.05 -22.91 7.76
N GLU A 151 9.83 -22.28 6.87
CA GLU A 151 11.01 -22.89 6.24
C GLU A 151 12.07 -23.31 7.27
N LEU A 152 12.28 -22.51 8.32
CA LEU A 152 13.25 -22.82 9.36
C LEU A 152 12.80 -23.99 10.25
N ASP A 153 11.49 -24.06 10.57
CA ASP A 153 10.90 -25.16 11.34
C ASP A 153 11.08 -26.49 10.59
N GLU A 154 10.77 -26.50 9.29
CA GLU A 154 10.99 -27.66 8.40
C GLU A 154 12.46 -28.12 8.41
N LEU A 155 13.41 -27.18 8.35
CA LEU A 155 14.85 -27.48 8.39
C LEU A 155 15.33 -28.00 9.76
N THR A 156 14.62 -27.68 10.85
CA THR A 156 14.94 -28.18 12.18
C THR A 156 14.29 -29.51 12.51
N ASP A 157 13.13 -29.80 11.91
CA ASP A 157 12.43 -31.08 12.02
C ASP A 157 13.05 -32.18 11.13
N GLU A 158 13.63 -31.80 9.98
CA GLU A 158 14.49 -32.68 9.20
C GLU A 158 15.85 -32.86 9.90
N ASN A 159 15.89 -33.75 10.87
CA ASN A 159 17.04 -34.10 11.72
C ASN A 159 18.29 -34.55 10.91
N TRP A 160 19.08 -33.59 10.39
CA TRP A 160 20.37 -33.82 9.73
C TRP A 160 21.56 -33.75 10.70
N PHE A 161 21.35 -33.37 11.96
CA PHE A 161 22.34 -33.43 13.03
C PHE A 161 22.21 -34.73 13.85
N THR A 162 22.51 -35.86 13.22
CA THR A 162 23.02 -37.02 13.97
C THR A 162 24.53 -37.09 13.75
N VAL A 163 25.29 -36.51 14.68
CA VAL A 163 26.73 -36.73 14.86
C VAL A 163 26.93 -37.88 15.83
#